data_AF-A0A2V6SG65-F1
#
_entry.id   AF-A0A2V6SG65-F1
#
_cell.length_a   1.000
_cell.length_b   1.000
_cell.length_c   1.000
_cell.angle_alpha   90.00
_cell.angle_beta   90.00
_cell.angle_gamma   90.00
#
_symmetry.space_group_name_H-M   'P 1'
#
loop_
_entity.id
_entity.type
_entity.pdbx_description
1 polymer ?
#
loop_
_entity_poly.entity_id
_entity_poly.type
_entity_poly.pdbx_seq_one_letter_code
_entity_poly.pdbx_strand_id
1 'polypeptide(L)' 'MIKISYPLNKLLTAIARQHQMKESLTEQELVGHELTPAECAALKAGDTGKLYELGANPYLIRRVFRRRFTI' A
#
# COMPACT_ATOMS: atom_id res chain seq x y z
N MET A 1 -6.07 -18.01 -5.43
CA MET A 1 -7.09 -16.96 -5.60
C MET A 1 -6.68 -15.81 -4.69
N ILE A 2 -6.14 -14.72 -5.23
CA ILE A 2 -5.71 -13.56 -4.43
C ILE A 2 -6.98 -12.95 -3.82
N LYS A 3 -7.11 -12.98 -2.48
CA LYS A 3 -8.22 -12.32 -1.79
C LYS A 3 -8.00 -10.82 -1.90
N ILE A 4 -8.91 -10.10 -2.54
CA ILE A 4 -8.83 -8.64 -2.65
C ILE A 4 -9.07 -8.04 -1.26
N SER A 5 -8.12 -7.24 -0.76
CA SER A 5 -8.28 -6.56 0.53
C SER A 5 -8.94 -5.20 0.34
N TYR A 6 -10.20 -5.09 0.77
CA TYR A 6 -10.95 -3.82 0.71
C TYR A 6 -10.31 -2.69 1.54
N PRO A 7 -9.94 -2.87 2.83
CA PRO A 7 -9.35 -1.80 3.64
C PRO A 7 -8.01 -1.31 3.07
N LEU A 8 -7.18 -2.22 2.57
CA LEU A 8 -5.92 -1.92 1.92
C LEU A 8 -6.11 -1.06 0.66
N ASN A 9 -7.03 -1.46 -0.22
CA ASN A 9 -7.32 -0.72 -1.45
C ASN A 9 -7.95 0.65 -1.18
N LYS A 10 -8.77 0.77 -0.12
CA LYS A 10 -9.35 2.06 0.30
C LYS A 10 -8.27 3.04 0.77
N LEU A 11 -7.32 2.58 1.59
CA LEU A 11 -6.18 3.38 2.03
C LEU A 11 -5.34 3.84 0.83
N LEU A 12 -4.92 2.92 -0.04
CA LEU A 12 -4.11 3.27 -1.20
C LEU A 12 -4.83 4.23 -2.16
N THR A 13 -6.15 4.13 -2.28
CA THR A 13 -6.95 5.09 -3.06
C THR A 13 -6.90 6.48 -2.44
N ALA A 14 -7.04 6.60 -1.11
CA ALA A 14 -6.98 7.88 -0.42
C ALA A 14 -5.62 8.57 -0.64
N ILE A 15 -4.52 7.81 -0.53
CA ILE A 15 -3.17 8.33 -0.76
C ILE A 15 -2.95 8.69 -2.23
N ALA A 16 -3.37 7.83 -3.15
CA ALA A 16 -3.25 8.07 -4.59
C ALA A 16 -3.95 9.37 -5.04
N ARG A 17 -5.05 9.76 -4.36
CA ARG A 17 -5.78 11.02 -4.62
C ARG A 17 -5.03 12.25 -4.12
N GLN A 18 -4.10 12.11 -3.19
CA GLN A 18 -3.24 13.22 -2.74
C GLN A 18 -2.11 13.53 -3.73
N HIS A 19 -1.98 12.74 -4.82
CA HIS A 19 -0.92 12.86 -5.82
C HIS A 19 0.51 12.80 -5.24
N GLN A 20 0.66 12.21 -4.05
CA GLN A 20 1.96 12.01 -3.41
C GLN A 20 2.49 10.61 -3.72
N MET A 21 3.73 10.54 -4.19
CA MET A 21 4.45 9.27 -4.31
C MET A 21 5.30 9.06 -3.05
N LYS A 22 5.14 7.93 -2.38
CA LYS A 22 5.80 7.60 -1.11
C LYS A 22 6.73 6.41 -1.27
N GLU A 23 7.78 6.36 -0.44
CA GLU A 23 8.63 5.17 -0.32
C GLU A 23 8.08 4.22 0.77
N SER A 24 7.49 4.78 1.82
CA SER A 24 6.88 4.07 2.95
C SER A 24 5.72 4.87 3.53
N LEU A 25 4.80 4.20 4.22
CA LEU A 25 3.72 4.83 4.99
C LEU A 25 4.04 4.89 6.48
N THR A 26 3.70 6.01 7.11
CA THR A 26 3.91 6.23 8.54
C THR A 26 2.78 5.63 9.36
N GLU A 27 3.02 5.35 10.65
CA GLU A 27 1.99 4.80 11.54
C GLU A 27 0.72 5.66 11.59
N GLN A 28 0.86 6.97 11.57
CA GLN A 28 -0.26 7.91 11.58
C GLN A 28 -1.20 7.72 10.38
N GLU A 29 -0.67 7.30 9.23
CA GLU A 29 -1.46 7.07 8.01
C GLU A 29 -2.12 5.68 8.00
N LEU A 30 -1.65 4.78 8.85
CA LEU A 30 -2.21 3.43 9.01
C LEU A 30 -3.26 3.37 10.11
N VAL A 31 -3.19 4.28 11.09
CA VAL A 31 -4.16 4.40 12.19
C VAL A 31 -5.57 4.64 11.64
N GLY A 32 -6.54 3.89 12.16
CA GLY A 32 -7.95 4.00 11.77
C GLY A 32 -8.35 3.16 10.56
N HIS A 33 -7.40 2.42 9.96
CA HIS A 33 -7.71 1.41 8.95
C HIS A 33 -7.71 0.01 9.56
N GLU A 34 -8.70 -0.82 9.19
CA GLU A 34 -8.79 -2.23 9.58
C GLU A 34 -7.78 -3.07 8.79
N LEU A 35 -6.49 -2.79 8.98
CA LEU A 35 -5.39 -3.49 8.34
C LEU A 35 -4.89 -4.62 9.24
N THR A 36 -4.56 -5.73 8.62
CA THR A 36 -3.86 -6.82 9.27
C THR A 36 -2.41 -6.43 9.58
N PRO A 37 -1.76 -7.09 10.56
CA PRO A 37 -0.35 -6.84 10.86
C PRO A 37 0.57 -7.00 9.65
N ALA A 38 0.26 -7.95 8.76
CA ALA A 38 1.02 -8.20 7.53
C ALA A 38 0.91 -7.04 6.53
N GLU A 39 -0.29 -6.46 6.37
CA GLU A 39 -0.49 -5.30 5.50
C GLU A 39 0.22 -4.07 6.05
N CYS A 40 0.11 -3.81 7.35
CA CYS A 40 0.85 -2.72 8.01
C CYS A 40 2.36 -2.86 7.82
N ALA A 41 2.91 -4.05 8.01
CA ALA A 41 4.34 -4.29 7.81
C ALA A 41 4.76 -4.04 6.34
N ALA A 42 3.98 -4.53 5.38
CA ALA A 42 4.24 -4.31 3.96
C ALA A 42 4.15 -2.83 3.55
N LEU A 43 3.17 -2.09 4.09
CA LEU A 43 2.99 -0.65 3.84
C LEU A 43 4.13 0.20 4.44
N LYS A 44 4.60 -0.15 5.65
CA LYS A 44 5.75 0.50 6.30
C LYS A 44 7.08 0.20 5.57
N ALA A 45 7.25 -1.02 5.08
CA ALA A 45 8.44 -1.43 4.35
C ALA A 45 8.46 -0.95 2.88
N GLY A 46 7.31 -0.49 2.35
CA GLY A 46 7.17 -0.21 0.92
C GLY A 46 7.26 -1.47 0.05
N ASP A 47 6.94 -2.64 0.62
CA ASP A 47 7.06 -3.94 -0.07
C ASP A 47 5.90 -4.15 -1.05
N THR A 48 6.07 -3.60 -2.25
CA THR A 48 5.08 -3.69 -3.33
C THR A 48 4.73 -5.12 -3.76
N GLY A 49 5.67 -6.08 -3.60
CA GLY A 49 5.43 -7.49 -3.90
C GLY A 49 4.48 -8.10 -2.87
N LYS A 50 4.76 -7.86 -1.58
CA LYS A 50 3.92 -8.33 -0.50
C LYS A 50 2.53 -7.71 -0.54
N LEU A 51 2.41 -6.42 -0.87
CA LEU A 51 1.12 -5.76 -1.05
C LEU A 51 0.28 -6.43 -2.14
N TYR A 52 0.91 -6.84 -3.25
CA TYR A 52 0.20 -7.57 -4.31
C TYR A 52 -0.33 -8.92 -3.85
N GLU A 53 0.49 -9.70 -3.11
CA GLU A 53 0.07 -10.98 -2.52
C GLU A 53 -1.09 -10.83 -1.53
N LEU A 54 -1.08 -9.74 -0.76
CA LEU A 54 -2.12 -9.38 0.21
C LEU A 54 -3.39 -8.81 -0.44
N GLY A 55 -3.42 -8.71 -1.77
CA GLY A 55 -4.61 -8.33 -2.52
C GLY A 55 -4.78 -6.83 -2.75
N ALA A 56 -3.71 -6.05 -2.69
CA ALA A 56 -3.73 -4.67 -3.16
C ALA A 56 -3.77 -4.62 -4.69
N ASN A 57 -4.48 -3.63 -5.21
CA ASN A 57 -4.63 -3.40 -6.63
C ASN A 57 -3.27 -2.93 -7.21
N PRO A 58 -2.71 -3.64 -8.22
CA PRO A 58 -1.47 -3.27 -8.88
C PRO A 58 -1.40 -1.83 -9.36
N TYR A 59 -2.54 -1.28 -9.81
CA TYR A 59 -2.63 0.11 -10.24
C TYR A 59 -2.37 1.08 -9.09
N LEU A 60 -2.99 0.83 -7.93
CA LEU A 60 -2.83 1.67 -6.74
C LEU A 60 -1.42 1.57 -6.17
N ILE A 61 -0.83 0.37 -6.16
CA ILE A 61 0.57 0.16 -5.77
C ILE A 61 1.49 1.05 -6.61
N ARG A 62 1.36 1.03 -7.94
CA ARG A 62 2.18 1.85 -8.86
C ARG A 62 1.97 3.36 -8.71
N ARG A 63 0.80 3.77 -8.24
CA ARG A 63 0.44 5.19 -8.10
C ARG A 63 0.86 5.77 -6.75
N VAL A 64 0.85 4.95 -5.70
CA VAL A 64 1.25 5.35 -4.34
C VAL A 64 2.75 5.18 -4.13
N PHE A 65 3.31 4.04 -4.51
CA PHE A 65 4.71 3.74 -4.23
C PHE A 65 5.61 4.15 -5.38
N ARG A 66 6.62 4.97 -5.05
CA ARG A 66 7.69 5.29 -6.01
C ARG A 66 8.51 4.03 -6.22
N ARG A 67 8.47 3.48 -7.44
CA ARG A 67 9.43 2.45 -7.85
C ARG A 67 10.82 3.06 -7.74
N ARG A 68 11.62 2.60 -6.77
CA ARG A 68 13.07 2.68 -6.90
C ARG A 68 13.42 1.76 -8.05
N PHE A 69 13.57 2.32 -9.25
CA PHE A 69 14.38 1.66 -10.25
C PHE A 69 15.79 1.69 -9.68
N THR A 70 16.21 0.58 -9.07
CA THR A 70 17.63 0.33 -8.86
C THR A 70 18.23 0.26 -10.25
N ILE A 71 19.02 1.28 -10.62
CA ILE A 71 19.84 1.28 -11.84
C ILE A 71 21.02 0.36 -11.59
#